data_AF-A0A3N5N955-F1
#
_entry.id   AF-A0A3N5N955-F1
#
_cell.length_a   1.000
_cell.length_b   1.000
_cell.length_c   1.000
_cell.angle_alpha   90.00
_cell.angle_beta   90.00
_cell.angle_gamma   90.00
#
_symmetry.space_group_name_H-M   'P 1'
#
loop_
_entity.id
_entity.type
_entity.pdbx_description
1 polymer ?
#
loop_
_entity_poly.entity_id
_entity_poly.type
_entity_poly.pdbx_seq_one_letter_code
_entity_poly.pdbx_strand_id
1 'polypeptide(L)'
;VKVRNVILHSGDILISRGGAPTSALIARGNDYPGNFSHIALVYVDPASKEAKIVESHIEVGVVVSTGEQYLSDKKLRVMILRPRADLPQIQKDPMLPHWAAEYAYKRATEGHVPYDFPMDYKDHSKLFCSEVASEAYERYGVNLWAGISHISSPGLRKWLAAFGVRHFETQEPSDLEYDPQLSVVAEWRDPTTLKKDRFDNAVTEVMLEGAEKGDEIGYSWYLLPVARIVKAYSMLLNQFAKAGPIPEGMSATTALRTQDYMEKHKALEERLTVKAEQYSKTHGYEPPYWELVKLAREAKKEK
;
A
#
# COMPACT_ATOMS: atom_id res chain seq x y z
N VAL A 1 -14.57 -12.22 -15.37
CA VAL A 1 -14.07 -13.55 -14.94
C VAL A 1 -14.39 -13.77 -13.46
N LYS A 2 -14.72 -15.00 -13.06
CA LYS A 2 -15.01 -15.29 -11.64
C LYS A 2 -13.70 -15.64 -10.92
N VAL A 3 -13.39 -14.90 -9.86
CA VAL A 3 -12.29 -15.20 -8.92
C VAL A 3 -12.91 -15.42 -7.54
N ARG A 4 -12.75 -16.63 -7.00
CA ARG A 4 -13.54 -17.12 -5.85
C ARG A 4 -15.05 -16.92 -6.08
N ASN A 5 -15.69 -16.02 -5.34
CA ASN A 5 -17.13 -15.75 -5.42
C ASN A 5 -17.48 -14.38 -6.03
N VAL A 6 -16.49 -13.65 -6.55
CA VAL A 6 -16.70 -12.32 -7.14
C VAL A 6 -16.42 -12.34 -8.64
N ILE A 7 -17.22 -11.61 -9.41
CA ILE A 7 -17.00 -11.41 -10.84
C ILE A 7 -16.17 -10.15 -11.03
N LEU A 8 -14.94 -10.32 -11.50
CA LEU A 8 -14.04 -9.25 -11.89
C LEU A 8 -14.24 -8.88 -13.36
N HIS A 9 -14.19 -7.58 -13.65
CA HIS A 9 -14.20 -7.01 -14.99
C HIS A 9 -12.92 -6.21 -15.25
N SER A 10 -12.53 -6.05 -16.52
CA SER A 10 -11.46 -5.14 -16.86
C SER A 10 -11.82 -3.73 -16.38
N GLY A 11 -10.85 -3.05 -15.77
CA GLY A 11 -11.02 -1.72 -15.19
C GLY A 11 -11.49 -1.71 -13.74
N ASP A 12 -11.80 -2.87 -13.15
CA ASP A 12 -12.00 -2.94 -11.70
C ASP A 12 -10.70 -2.52 -10.98
N ILE A 13 -10.85 -1.69 -9.95
CA ILE A 13 -9.75 -1.20 -9.12
C ILE A 13 -9.85 -1.93 -7.78
N LEU A 14 -8.81 -2.68 -7.44
CA LEU A 14 -8.68 -3.38 -6.17
C LEU A 14 -7.95 -2.47 -5.19
N ILE A 15 -8.63 -1.97 -4.17
CA ILE A 15 -7.98 -1.31 -3.05
C ILE A 15 -7.84 -2.30 -1.89
N SER A 16 -6.65 -2.40 -1.30
CA SER A 16 -6.36 -3.43 -0.30
C SER A 16 -5.56 -2.91 0.88
N ARG A 17 -5.74 -3.56 2.02
CA ARG A 17 -4.94 -3.38 3.23
C ARG A 17 -3.94 -4.53 3.33
N GLY A 18 -2.65 -4.24 3.11
CA GLY A 18 -1.59 -5.24 3.22
C GLY A 18 -1.31 -5.67 4.66
N GLY A 19 -0.67 -6.82 4.87
CA GLY A 19 -0.35 -7.32 6.21
C GLY A 19 0.92 -6.75 6.87
N ALA A 20 1.66 -5.86 6.20
CA ALA A 20 2.95 -5.36 6.64
C ALA A 20 2.84 -4.08 7.51
N PRO A 21 3.81 -3.81 8.40
CA PRO A 21 3.89 -2.55 9.13
C PRO A 21 3.93 -1.30 8.25
N THR A 22 4.60 -1.37 7.09
CA THR A 22 4.64 -0.28 6.10
C THR A 22 3.27 -0.04 5.46
N SER A 23 2.49 -1.09 5.25
CA SER A 23 1.11 -0.97 4.81
C SER A 23 0.24 -0.23 5.84
N ALA A 24 0.50 -0.43 7.14
CA ALA A 24 -0.20 0.31 8.20
C ALA A 24 0.20 1.79 8.19
N LEU A 25 1.49 2.07 7.96
CA LEU A 25 1.99 3.43 7.80
C LEU A 25 1.34 4.15 6.63
N ILE A 26 1.20 3.52 5.46
CA ILE A 26 0.53 4.13 4.30
C ILE A 26 -0.94 4.42 4.64
N ALA A 27 -1.66 3.43 5.18
CA ALA A 27 -3.08 3.59 5.50
C ALA A 27 -3.34 4.69 6.54
N ARG A 28 -2.44 4.90 7.51
CA ARG A 28 -2.64 5.84 8.63
C ARG A 28 -1.81 7.13 8.53
N GLY A 29 -0.80 7.16 7.68
CA GLY A 29 0.22 8.21 7.60
C GLY A 29 -0.16 9.34 6.66
N ASN A 30 -1.32 9.95 6.89
CA ASN A 30 -1.75 11.18 6.21
C ASN A 30 -2.69 11.99 7.13
N ASP A 31 -3.13 13.16 6.68
CA ASP A 31 -3.97 14.07 7.48
C ASP A 31 -5.37 13.51 7.77
N TYR A 32 -5.85 12.54 6.97
CA TYR A 32 -7.14 11.87 7.10
C TYR A 32 -6.98 10.33 7.06
N PRO A 33 -6.50 9.72 8.15
CA PRO A 33 -6.14 8.30 8.19
C PRO A 33 -7.23 7.36 7.67
N GLY A 34 -6.90 6.56 6.66
CA GLY A 34 -7.80 5.61 6.00
C GLY A 34 -7.60 4.16 6.44
N ASN A 35 -7.98 3.24 5.55
CA ASN A 35 -7.99 1.79 5.79
C ASN A 35 -7.27 0.96 4.72
N PHE A 36 -6.81 1.60 3.63
CA PHE A 36 -6.22 0.92 2.48
C PHE A 36 -4.82 1.46 2.23
N SER A 37 -3.96 0.60 1.71
CA SER A 37 -2.52 0.84 1.60
C SER A 37 -1.93 0.44 0.26
N HIS A 38 -2.72 -0.16 -0.64
CA HIS A 38 -2.24 -0.67 -1.91
C HIS A 38 -3.37 -0.73 -2.93
N ILE A 39 -3.02 -0.51 -4.20
CA ILE A 39 -3.91 -0.53 -5.34
C ILE A 39 -3.42 -1.50 -6.40
N ALA A 40 -4.38 -2.16 -7.05
CA ALA A 40 -4.15 -2.89 -8.28
C ALA A 40 -5.28 -2.66 -9.29
N LEU A 41 -4.96 -2.76 -10.58
CA LEU A 41 -5.92 -2.64 -11.68
C LEU A 41 -6.15 -3.99 -12.34
N VAL A 42 -7.41 -4.36 -12.52
CA VAL A 42 -7.78 -5.64 -13.16
C VAL A 42 -7.85 -5.47 -14.67
N TYR A 43 -7.13 -6.33 -15.39
CA TYR A 43 -7.31 -6.58 -16.82
C TYR A 43 -7.83 -8.01 -17.03
N VAL A 44 -8.95 -8.17 -17.72
CA VAL A 44 -9.42 -9.48 -18.18
C VAL A 44 -9.03 -9.67 -19.63
N ASP A 45 -8.14 -10.61 -19.88
CA ASP A 45 -7.66 -10.93 -21.23
C ASP A 45 -8.82 -11.49 -22.08
N PRO A 46 -9.14 -10.88 -23.23
CA PRO A 46 -10.24 -11.33 -24.07
C PRO A 46 -10.02 -12.71 -24.68
N ALA A 47 -8.77 -13.17 -24.85
CA ALA A 47 -8.44 -14.47 -25.43
C ALA A 47 -8.55 -15.59 -24.38
N SER A 48 -7.78 -15.48 -23.28
CA SER A 48 -7.74 -16.52 -22.24
C SER A 48 -8.90 -16.47 -21.25
N LYS A 49 -9.61 -15.34 -21.16
CA LYS A 49 -10.62 -15.03 -20.12
C LYS A 49 -10.07 -15.05 -18.69
N GLU A 50 -8.76 -14.91 -18.53
CA GLU A 50 -8.11 -14.84 -17.21
C GLU A 50 -8.03 -13.40 -16.69
N ALA A 51 -8.13 -13.24 -15.36
CA ALA A 51 -7.79 -11.97 -14.71
C ALA A 51 -6.28 -11.85 -14.56
N LYS A 52 -5.76 -10.73 -15.05
CA LYS A 52 -4.41 -10.21 -14.86
C LYS A 52 -4.52 -8.99 -13.95
N ILE A 53 -3.77 -8.98 -12.87
CA ILE A 53 -3.78 -7.95 -11.85
C ILE A 53 -2.50 -7.14 -12.02
N VAL A 54 -2.64 -5.89 -12.43
CA VAL A 54 -1.51 -4.97 -12.61
C VAL A 54 -1.32 -4.20 -11.32
N GLU A 55 -0.13 -4.24 -10.74
CA GLU A 55 0.19 -3.59 -9.47
C GLU A 55 1.64 -3.14 -9.45
N SER A 56 1.95 -2.12 -8.64
CA SER A 56 3.33 -1.65 -8.46
C SER A 56 3.84 -1.98 -7.05
N HIS A 57 4.90 -2.76 -6.98
CA HIS A 57 5.53 -3.20 -5.73
C HIS A 57 6.83 -2.45 -5.48
N ILE A 58 7.09 -2.12 -4.20
CA ILE A 58 8.27 -1.38 -3.77
C ILE A 58 9.55 -2.06 -4.26
N GLU A 59 9.56 -3.40 -4.28
CA GLU A 59 10.68 -4.29 -4.59
C GLU A 59 11.11 -4.21 -6.06
N VAL A 60 10.14 -4.18 -6.97
CA VAL A 60 10.35 -4.47 -8.41
C VAL A 60 9.59 -3.55 -9.36
N GLY A 61 8.83 -2.57 -8.87
CA GLY A 61 7.99 -1.73 -9.72
C GLY A 61 6.75 -2.46 -10.23
N VAL A 62 6.31 -2.10 -11.43
CA VAL A 62 5.03 -2.58 -11.98
C VAL A 62 5.15 -4.01 -12.48
N VAL A 63 4.26 -4.87 -12.01
CA VAL A 63 4.19 -6.28 -12.38
C VAL A 63 2.76 -6.69 -12.71
N VAL A 64 2.64 -7.86 -13.33
CA VAL A 64 1.36 -8.52 -13.57
C VAL A 64 1.31 -9.84 -12.83
N SER A 65 0.30 -10.00 -11.98
CA SER A 65 0.00 -11.24 -11.27
C SER A 65 -1.33 -11.85 -11.75
N THR A 66 -1.55 -13.12 -11.49
CA THR A 66 -2.90 -13.72 -11.63
C THR A 66 -3.76 -13.36 -10.41
N GLY A 67 -5.08 -13.50 -10.53
CA GLY A 67 -5.99 -13.31 -9.39
C GLY A 67 -5.63 -14.18 -8.17
N GLU A 68 -5.19 -15.42 -8.38
CA GLU A 68 -4.77 -16.31 -7.27
C GLU A 68 -3.45 -15.88 -6.65
N GLN A 69 -2.48 -15.44 -7.46
CA GLN A 69 -1.22 -14.89 -6.95
C GLN A 69 -1.47 -13.65 -6.10
N TYR A 70 -2.27 -12.70 -6.58
CA TYR A 70 -2.65 -11.51 -5.83
C TYR A 70 -3.30 -11.84 -4.46
N LEU A 71 -4.16 -12.85 -4.42
CA LEU A 71 -4.84 -13.30 -3.20
C LEU A 71 -3.97 -14.20 -2.30
N SER A 72 -2.84 -14.70 -2.79
CA SER A 72 -1.90 -15.49 -2.01
C SER A 72 -1.05 -14.62 -1.07
N ASP A 73 -0.86 -13.35 -1.42
CA ASP A 73 -0.28 -12.36 -0.54
C ASP A 73 -1.21 -12.07 0.64
N LYS A 74 -0.61 -11.78 1.81
CA LYS A 74 -1.40 -11.42 2.99
C LYS A 74 -2.12 -10.09 2.79
N LYS A 75 -3.42 -10.15 2.51
CA LYS A 75 -4.36 -9.01 2.52
C LYS A 75 -5.32 -9.14 3.71
N LEU A 76 -5.50 -8.07 4.46
CA LEU A 76 -6.43 -8.01 5.62
C LEU A 76 -7.86 -7.67 5.16
N ARG A 77 -7.95 -6.84 4.12
CA ARG A 77 -9.18 -6.32 3.52
C ARG A 77 -8.93 -6.02 2.05
N VAL A 78 -9.89 -6.33 1.19
CA VAL A 78 -9.88 -5.97 -0.24
C VAL A 78 -11.26 -5.44 -0.61
N MET A 79 -11.30 -4.28 -1.24
CA MET A 79 -12.52 -3.69 -1.79
C MET A 79 -12.34 -3.49 -3.29
N ILE A 80 -13.41 -3.77 -4.03
CA ILE A 80 -13.44 -3.66 -5.49
C ILE A 80 -14.26 -2.43 -5.83
N LEU A 81 -13.58 -1.46 -6.44
CA LEU A 81 -14.18 -0.25 -6.97
C LEU A 81 -14.31 -0.36 -8.48
N ARG A 82 -15.41 0.16 -9.02
CA ARG A 82 -15.62 0.25 -10.46
C ARG A 82 -16.08 1.66 -10.83
N PRO A 83 -15.59 2.23 -11.93
CA PRO A 83 -16.16 3.45 -12.46
C PRO A 83 -17.66 3.34 -12.68
N ARG A 84 -18.40 4.37 -12.32
CA ARG A 84 -19.86 4.38 -12.47
C ARG A 84 -20.23 4.33 -13.95
N ALA A 85 -21.26 3.54 -14.25
CA ALA A 85 -21.75 3.38 -15.61
C ALA A 85 -22.37 4.66 -16.20
N ASP A 86 -22.69 5.66 -15.37
CA ASP A 86 -23.28 6.94 -15.78
C ASP A 86 -22.25 8.07 -15.97
N LEU A 87 -20.96 7.79 -15.86
CA LEU A 87 -19.93 8.75 -16.27
C LEU A 87 -20.05 9.07 -17.77
N PRO A 88 -20.01 10.34 -18.19
CA PRO A 88 -20.15 10.71 -19.61
C PRO A 88 -19.18 9.97 -20.54
N GLN A 89 -17.95 9.77 -20.09
CA GLN A 89 -16.89 9.06 -20.83
C GLN A 89 -17.27 7.58 -21.04
N ILE A 90 -17.87 6.93 -20.04
CA ILE A 90 -18.28 5.53 -20.08
C ILE A 90 -19.58 5.34 -20.86
N GLN A 91 -20.51 6.29 -20.77
CA GLN A 91 -21.70 6.27 -21.63
C GLN A 91 -21.33 6.40 -23.11
N LYS A 92 -20.33 7.22 -23.42
CA LYS A 92 -19.81 7.38 -24.79
C LYS A 92 -19.05 6.14 -25.27
N ASP A 93 -18.27 5.52 -24.40
CA ASP A 93 -17.55 4.27 -24.68
C ASP A 93 -17.62 3.30 -23.49
N PRO A 94 -18.57 2.34 -23.51
CA PRO A 94 -18.69 1.35 -22.45
C PRO A 94 -17.48 0.42 -22.32
N MET A 95 -16.60 0.37 -23.32
CA MET A 95 -15.36 -0.41 -23.29
C MET A 95 -14.19 0.37 -22.68
N LEU A 96 -14.34 1.64 -22.31
CA LEU A 96 -13.28 2.46 -21.72
C LEU A 96 -12.56 1.78 -20.53
N PRO A 97 -13.25 1.18 -19.54
CA PRO A 97 -12.56 0.48 -18.45
C PRO A 97 -11.68 -0.68 -18.93
N HIS A 98 -12.08 -1.35 -20.03
CA HIS A 98 -11.26 -2.37 -20.67
C HIS A 98 -10.01 -1.78 -21.32
N TRP A 99 -10.14 -0.68 -22.06
CA TRP A 99 -9.00 -0.02 -22.72
C TRP A 99 -7.99 0.57 -21.73
N ALA A 100 -8.47 1.13 -20.61
CA ALA A 100 -7.63 1.58 -19.51
C ALA A 100 -6.81 0.42 -18.91
N ALA A 101 -7.48 -0.69 -18.59
CA ALA A 101 -6.81 -1.87 -18.05
C ALA A 101 -5.86 -2.55 -19.04
N GLU A 102 -6.22 -2.62 -20.33
CA GLU A 102 -5.36 -3.16 -21.37
C GLU A 102 -4.10 -2.31 -21.54
N TYR A 103 -4.23 -0.97 -21.47
CA TYR A 103 -3.09 -0.06 -21.50
C TYR A 103 -2.13 -0.32 -20.34
N ALA A 104 -2.63 -0.41 -19.10
CA ALA A 104 -1.79 -0.70 -17.94
C ALA A 104 -1.11 -2.08 -18.05
N TYR A 105 -1.83 -3.09 -18.53
CA TYR A 105 -1.28 -4.42 -18.78
C TYR A 105 -0.13 -4.36 -19.80
N LYS A 106 -0.34 -3.73 -20.96
CA LYS A 106 0.69 -3.56 -21.99
C LYS A 106 1.91 -2.82 -21.44
N ARG A 107 1.69 -1.73 -20.70
CA ARG A 107 2.75 -0.94 -20.07
C ARG A 107 3.61 -1.77 -19.11
N ALA A 108 3.00 -2.70 -18.36
CA ALA A 108 3.70 -3.61 -17.47
C ALA A 108 4.42 -4.76 -18.19
N THR A 109 3.96 -5.18 -19.37
CA THR A 109 4.52 -6.33 -20.10
C THR A 109 5.48 -5.98 -21.23
N GLU A 110 5.39 -4.78 -21.80
CA GLU A 110 6.20 -4.32 -22.93
C GLU A 110 7.51 -3.66 -22.48
N GLY A 111 7.63 -3.31 -21.19
CA GLY A 111 8.82 -2.73 -20.61
C GLY A 111 8.80 -2.74 -19.09
N HIS A 112 9.99 -2.54 -18.49
CA HIS A 112 10.13 -2.38 -17.05
C HIS A 112 9.71 -0.97 -16.63
N VAL A 113 8.79 -0.86 -15.68
CA VAL A 113 8.38 0.42 -15.07
C VAL A 113 8.80 0.43 -13.61
N PRO A 114 9.75 1.29 -13.19
CA PRO A 114 10.25 1.29 -11.83
C PRO A 114 9.19 1.78 -10.83
N TYR A 115 9.36 1.41 -9.56
CA TYR A 115 8.56 1.95 -8.47
C TYR A 115 8.89 3.44 -8.21
N ASP A 116 7.87 4.26 -8.02
CA ASP A 116 8.04 5.68 -7.70
C ASP A 116 8.12 5.94 -6.18
N PHE A 117 9.35 5.94 -5.65
CA PHE A 117 9.60 6.26 -4.23
C PHE A 117 9.33 7.72 -3.85
N PRO A 118 9.69 8.72 -4.69
CA PRO A 118 9.33 10.12 -4.45
C PRO A 118 7.83 10.40 -4.25
N MET A 119 6.96 9.58 -4.84
CA MET A 119 5.50 9.72 -4.89
C MET A 119 5.02 10.94 -5.71
N ASP A 120 5.69 11.20 -6.83
CA ASP A 120 5.33 12.25 -7.79
C ASP A 120 4.33 11.74 -8.83
N TYR A 121 3.03 11.76 -8.48
CA TYR A 121 1.94 11.24 -9.32
C TYR A 121 1.77 11.94 -10.69
N LYS A 122 2.57 12.97 -10.98
CA LYS A 122 2.55 13.73 -12.23
C LYS A 122 3.58 13.23 -13.24
N ASP A 123 4.57 12.43 -12.80
CA ASP A 123 5.60 11.84 -13.66
C ASP A 123 5.40 10.34 -13.80
N HIS A 124 4.71 9.96 -14.88
CA HIS A 124 4.42 8.56 -15.19
C HIS A 124 5.64 7.73 -15.65
N SER A 125 6.87 8.26 -15.60
CA SER A 125 8.10 7.50 -15.91
C SER A 125 8.39 6.37 -14.91
N LYS A 126 7.82 6.49 -13.70
CA LYS A 126 7.80 5.50 -12.63
C LYS A 126 6.40 5.50 -12.04
N LEU A 127 5.97 4.40 -11.43
CA LEU A 127 4.63 4.32 -10.87
C LEU A 127 4.68 3.75 -9.46
N PHE A 128 4.06 4.39 -8.48
CA PHE A 128 3.60 3.72 -7.27
C PHE A 128 2.20 3.13 -7.48
N CYS A 129 1.68 2.39 -6.49
CA CYS A 129 0.51 1.52 -6.69
C CYS A 129 -0.75 2.26 -7.21
N SER A 130 -1.00 3.49 -6.76
CA SER A 130 -2.15 4.30 -7.20
C SER A 130 -2.03 4.72 -8.67
N GLU A 131 -0.82 5.04 -9.12
CA GLU A 131 -0.58 5.56 -10.47
C GLU A 131 -0.88 4.53 -11.57
N VAL A 132 -0.78 3.23 -11.24
CA VAL A 132 -1.19 2.14 -12.13
C VAL A 132 -2.65 2.31 -12.59
N ALA A 133 -3.52 2.78 -11.69
CA ALA A 133 -4.91 3.07 -12.02
C ALA A 133 -5.10 4.51 -12.53
N SER A 134 -4.46 5.50 -11.91
CA SER A 134 -4.67 6.90 -12.28
C SER A 134 -4.17 7.20 -13.69
N GLU A 135 -2.94 6.79 -14.05
CA GLU A 135 -2.38 6.98 -15.40
C GLU A 135 -3.29 6.32 -16.45
N ALA A 136 -3.71 5.08 -16.16
CA ALA A 136 -4.51 4.28 -17.06
C ALA A 136 -5.85 4.93 -17.40
N TYR A 137 -6.55 5.48 -16.40
CA TYR A 137 -7.82 6.17 -16.61
C TYR A 137 -7.67 7.60 -17.13
N GLU A 138 -6.64 8.33 -16.69
CA GLU A 138 -6.31 9.69 -17.17
C GLU A 138 -6.13 9.69 -18.70
N ARG A 139 -5.44 8.66 -19.24
CA ARG A 139 -5.25 8.48 -20.68
C ARG A 139 -6.56 8.49 -21.49
N TYR A 140 -7.66 8.06 -20.89
CA TYR A 140 -8.98 8.02 -21.52
C TYR A 140 -9.92 9.12 -21.00
N GLY A 141 -9.38 10.15 -20.36
CA GLY A 141 -10.11 11.34 -19.93
C GLY A 141 -10.94 11.15 -18.66
N VAL A 142 -10.63 10.13 -17.84
CA VAL A 142 -11.23 9.93 -16.51
C VAL A 142 -10.17 10.24 -15.46
N ASN A 143 -10.25 11.42 -14.86
CA ASN A 143 -9.31 11.84 -13.82
C ASN A 143 -9.81 11.35 -12.46
N LEU A 144 -9.36 10.16 -12.05
CA LEU A 144 -9.59 9.62 -10.72
C LEU A 144 -8.80 10.41 -9.66
N TRP A 145 -9.10 10.17 -8.38
CA TRP A 145 -8.63 10.95 -7.23
C TRP A 145 -9.16 12.39 -7.25
N ALA A 146 -10.49 12.53 -7.24
CA ALA A 146 -11.14 13.84 -7.10
C ALA A 146 -10.73 14.60 -5.82
N GLY A 147 -10.33 13.87 -4.78
CA GLY A 147 -9.66 14.40 -3.59
C GLY A 147 -8.31 13.73 -3.40
N ILE A 148 -7.27 14.52 -3.17
CA ILE A 148 -5.91 14.04 -2.90
C ILE A 148 -5.56 14.28 -1.43
N SER A 149 -4.94 13.27 -0.83
CA SER A 149 -4.44 13.32 0.52
C SER A 149 -3.29 14.30 0.68
N HIS A 150 -3.29 15.01 1.81
CA HIS A 150 -2.18 15.82 2.27
C HIS A 150 -1.52 15.12 3.46
N ILE A 151 -0.21 15.27 3.56
CA ILE A 151 0.58 14.79 4.68
C ILE A 151 1.26 16.02 5.25
N SER A 152 0.72 16.63 6.29
CA SER A 152 1.19 17.93 6.81
C SER A 152 2.10 17.81 8.04
N SER A 153 1.97 16.72 8.80
CA SER A 153 2.68 16.51 10.06
C SER A 153 4.22 16.46 9.86
N PRO A 154 5.02 17.33 10.53
CA PRO A 154 6.46 17.42 10.30
C PRO A 154 7.24 16.14 10.61
N GLY A 155 6.89 15.44 11.69
CA GLY A 155 7.51 14.18 12.09
C GLY A 155 7.21 13.05 11.10
N LEU A 156 5.96 12.93 10.67
CA LEU A 156 5.56 12.00 9.62
C LEU A 156 6.28 12.28 8.29
N ARG A 157 6.33 13.55 7.85
CA ARG A 157 7.09 13.95 6.66
C ARG A 157 8.55 13.55 6.76
N LYS A 158 9.18 13.78 7.91
CA LYS A 158 10.58 13.38 8.16
C LYS A 158 10.76 11.87 8.06
N TRP A 159 9.82 11.09 8.59
CA TRP A 159 9.84 9.63 8.51
C TRP A 159 9.67 9.12 7.08
N LEU A 160 8.65 9.59 6.37
CA LEU A 160 8.42 9.25 4.97
C LEU A 160 9.59 9.69 4.08
N ALA A 161 10.17 10.86 4.32
CA ALA A 161 11.38 11.31 3.63
C ALA A 161 12.57 10.37 3.86
N ALA A 162 12.66 9.76 5.04
CA ALA A 162 13.68 8.77 5.36
C ALA A 162 13.53 7.49 4.53
N PHE A 163 12.30 7.18 4.08
CA PHE A 163 11.97 6.09 3.16
C PHE A 163 12.10 6.44 1.67
N GLY A 164 12.30 7.71 1.32
CA GLY A 164 12.50 8.17 -0.06
C GLY A 164 11.42 9.09 -0.60
N VAL A 165 10.32 9.30 0.14
CA VAL A 165 9.21 10.18 -0.26
C VAL A 165 9.67 11.63 -0.34
N ARG A 166 9.23 12.35 -1.36
CA ARG A 166 9.54 13.78 -1.57
C ARG A 166 8.31 14.63 -1.77
N HIS A 167 7.22 14.04 -2.25
CA HIS A 167 5.94 14.69 -2.49
C HIS A 167 4.95 14.25 -1.40
N PHE A 168 4.31 15.23 -0.74
CA PHE A 168 3.45 15.03 0.44
C PHE A 168 2.00 15.46 0.21
N GLU A 169 1.66 15.66 -1.06
CA GLU A 169 0.32 15.83 -1.59
C GLU A 169 0.25 14.80 -2.70
N THR A 170 -0.49 13.71 -2.47
CA THR A 170 -0.42 12.53 -3.34
C THR A 170 -1.71 11.71 -3.32
N GLN A 171 -1.77 10.72 -4.19
CA GLN A 171 -2.89 9.82 -4.39
C GLN A 171 -2.83 8.66 -3.39
N GLU A 172 -3.40 8.83 -2.20
CA GLU A 172 -3.43 7.74 -1.22
C GLU A 172 -4.50 6.69 -1.61
N PRO A 173 -4.26 5.39 -1.37
CA PRO A 173 -5.21 4.36 -1.75
C PRO A 173 -6.61 4.51 -1.14
N SER A 174 -6.69 5.09 0.06
CA SER A 174 -7.97 5.31 0.75
C SER A 174 -8.78 6.47 0.16
N ASP A 175 -8.16 7.38 -0.60
CA ASP A 175 -8.86 8.50 -1.23
C ASP A 175 -9.94 8.02 -2.22
N LEU A 176 -9.68 6.89 -2.89
CA LEU A 176 -10.63 6.29 -3.83
C LEU A 176 -11.94 5.81 -3.18
N GLU A 177 -11.96 5.56 -1.87
CA GLU A 177 -13.20 5.21 -1.16
C GLU A 177 -14.23 6.36 -1.25
N TYR A 178 -13.76 7.59 -1.45
CA TYR A 178 -14.57 8.79 -1.52
C TYR A 178 -14.66 9.41 -2.92
N ASP A 179 -14.04 8.79 -3.94
CA ASP A 179 -14.10 9.31 -5.31
C ASP A 179 -15.53 9.16 -5.87
N PRO A 180 -16.23 10.25 -6.23
CA PRO A 180 -17.62 10.22 -6.66
C PRO A 180 -17.82 9.53 -8.02
N GLN A 181 -16.74 9.26 -8.74
CA GLN A 181 -16.74 8.56 -10.02
C GLN A 181 -16.75 7.04 -9.86
N LEU A 182 -16.50 6.53 -8.65
CA LEU A 182 -16.40 5.10 -8.37
C LEU A 182 -17.62 4.58 -7.60
N SER A 183 -17.83 3.27 -7.64
CA SER A 183 -18.81 2.56 -6.85
C SER A 183 -18.21 1.28 -6.29
N VAL A 184 -18.55 0.97 -5.04
CA VAL A 184 -18.18 -0.30 -4.41
C VAL A 184 -18.99 -1.42 -5.03
N VAL A 185 -18.30 -2.40 -5.62
CA VAL A 185 -18.93 -3.56 -6.27
C VAL A 185 -18.95 -4.77 -5.34
N ALA A 186 -17.86 -4.97 -4.61
CA ALA A 186 -17.69 -6.09 -3.71
C ALA A 186 -16.63 -5.77 -2.67
N GLU A 187 -16.69 -6.49 -1.57
CA GLU A 187 -15.72 -6.37 -0.51
C GLU A 187 -15.46 -7.72 0.15
N TRP A 188 -14.19 -7.99 0.44
CA TRP A 188 -13.74 -9.15 1.16
C TRP A 188 -12.91 -8.73 2.37
N ARG A 189 -13.10 -9.43 3.49
CA ARG A 189 -12.39 -9.24 4.75
C ARG A 189 -12.16 -10.60 5.38
N ASP A 190 -11.04 -10.78 6.05
CA ASP A 190 -10.81 -11.95 6.90
C ASP A 190 -10.92 -11.55 8.38
N PRO A 191 -11.97 -11.99 9.10
CA PRO A 191 -12.19 -11.62 10.50
C PRO A 191 -11.01 -11.91 11.42
N THR A 192 -10.22 -12.97 11.14
CA THR A 192 -9.07 -13.34 11.96
C THR A 192 -7.92 -12.35 11.79
N THR A 193 -7.73 -11.81 10.58
CA THR A 193 -6.67 -10.87 10.27
C THR A 193 -7.08 -9.41 10.48
N LEU A 194 -8.38 -9.09 10.54
CA LEU A 194 -8.89 -7.79 10.98
C LEU A 194 -8.49 -7.45 12.43
N LYS A 195 -8.29 -8.46 13.29
CA LYS A 195 -7.70 -8.23 14.62
C LYS A 195 -6.29 -7.67 14.49
N LYS A 196 -5.47 -8.25 13.62
CA LYS A 196 -4.11 -7.76 13.37
C LYS A 196 -4.13 -6.32 12.86
N ASP A 197 -5.04 -5.99 11.94
CA ASP A 197 -5.15 -4.62 11.42
C ASP A 197 -5.36 -3.58 12.53
N ARG A 198 -6.24 -3.87 13.50
CA ARG A 198 -6.49 -2.98 14.65
C ARG A 198 -5.21 -2.75 15.48
N PHE A 199 -4.42 -3.80 15.70
CA PHE A 199 -3.15 -3.73 16.42
C PHE A 199 -2.10 -2.95 15.63
N ASP A 200 -1.94 -3.26 14.34
CA ASP A 200 -1.03 -2.55 13.45
C ASP A 200 -1.32 -1.05 13.41
N ASN A 201 -2.61 -0.68 13.34
CA ASN A 201 -3.04 0.72 13.32
C ASN A 201 -2.75 1.41 14.66
N ALA A 202 -3.08 0.77 15.80
CA ALA A 202 -2.79 1.35 17.12
C ALA A 202 -1.29 1.54 17.38
N VAL A 203 -0.47 0.56 16.98
CA VAL A 203 0.99 0.65 17.05
C VAL A 203 1.50 1.80 16.17
N THR A 204 1.03 1.87 14.92
CA THR A 204 1.43 2.91 13.97
C THR A 204 1.06 4.30 14.48
N GLU A 205 -0.15 4.50 15.00
CA GLU A 205 -0.56 5.80 15.57
C GLU A 205 0.35 6.25 16.71
N VAL A 206 0.68 5.35 17.64
CA VAL A 206 1.59 5.67 18.77
C VAL A 206 3.03 5.89 18.30
N MET A 207 3.45 5.24 17.21
CA MET A 207 4.72 5.52 16.56
C MET A 207 4.72 6.92 15.92
N LEU A 208 3.65 7.30 15.21
CA LEU A 208 3.49 8.63 14.61
C LEU A 208 3.40 9.76 15.66
N GLU A 209 2.73 9.53 16.78
CA GLU A 209 2.79 10.45 17.94
C GLU A 209 4.24 10.65 18.44
N GLY A 210 5.07 9.63 18.31
CA GLY A 210 6.50 9.69 18.58
C GLY A 210 7.26 10.53 17.57
N ALA A 211 6.99 10.30 16.28
CA ALA A 211 7.57 11.07 15.19
C ALA A 211 7.37 12.57 15.40
N GLU A 212 6.16 12.98 15.78
CA GLU A 212 5.84 14.38 16.11
C GLU A 212 6.59 14.92 17.33
N LYS A 213 6.94 14.05 18.29
CA LYS A 213 7.74 14.39 19.46
C LYS A 213 9.25 14.31 19.20
N GLY A 214 9.66 14.00 17.97
CA GLY A 214 11.05 13.97 17.54
C GLY A 214 11.70 12.58 17.54
N ASP A 215 10.94 11.49 17.72
CA ASP A 215 11.48 10.15 17.50
C ASP A 215 11.99 10.03 16.05
N GLU A 216 13.19 9.48 15.87
CA GLU A 216 13.78 9.30 14.55
C GLU A 216 13.75 7.84 14.11
N ILE A 217 13.62 7.64 12.79
CA ILE A 217 13.93 6.36 12.15
C ILE A 217 15.42 6.34 11.90
N GLY A 218 16.10 5.49 12.67
CA GLY A 218 17.54 5.34 12.63
C GLY A 218 17.95 4.24 11.67
N TYR A 219 19.20 3.83 11.79
CA TYR A 219 19.70 2.58 11.24
C TYR A 219 21.00 2.22 11.94
N SER A 220 21.31 0.93 12.00
CA SER A 220 22.58 0.45 12.53
C SER A 220 23.72 0.77 11.57
N TRP A 221 24.49 1.83 11.86
CA TRP A 221 25.56 2.33 10.98
C TRP A 221 26.61 1.25 10.63
N TYR A 222 26.88 0.32 11.54
CA TYR A 222 27.82 -0.77 11.34
C TYR A 222 27.32 -1.84 10.33
N LEU A 223 26.01 -1.90 10.07
CA LEU A 223 25.44 -2.75 9.02
C LEU A 223 25.52 -2.11 7.62
N LEU A 224 25.84 -0.81 7.53
CA LEU A 224 25.84 -0.10 6.26
C LEU A 224 26.82 -0.69 5.22
N PRO A 225 28.05 -1.10 5.56
CA PRO A 225 28.93 -1.78 4.60
C PRO A 225 28.31 -3.07 4.05
N VAL A 226 27.68 -3.87 4.92
CA VAL A 226 27.00 -5.11 4.52
C VAL A 226 25.79 -4.79 3.63
N ALA A 227 24.96 -3.83 4.01
CA ALA A 227 23.81 -3.41 3.22
C ALA A 227 24.21 -2.87 1.83
N ARG A 228 25.37 -2.20 1.71
CA ARG A 228 25.92 -1.78 0.41
C ARG A 228 26.33 -2.96 -0.47
N ILE A 229 26.92 -4.01 0.12
CA ILE A 229 27.23 -5.25 -0.60
C ILE A 229 25.94 -5.93 -1.07
N VAL A 230 24.93 -6.04 -0.19
CA VAL A 230 23.61 -6.59 -0.54
C VAL A 230 22.93 -5.76 -1.63
N LYS A 231 23.08 -4.43 -1.61
CA LYS A 231 22.55 -3.56 -2.67
C LYS A 231 23.26 -3.80 -4.00
N ALA A 232 24.59 -3.95 -4.00
CA ALA A 232 25.35 -4.28 -5.20
C ALA A 232 24.91 -5.65 -5.77
N TYR A 233 24.69 -6.64 -4.91
CA TYR A 233 24.13 -7.93 -5.31
C TYR A 233 22.70 -7.79 -5.88
N SER A 234 21.85 -6.95 -5.27
CA SER A 234 20.51 -6.65 -5.76
C SER A 234 20.55 -6.01 -7.15
N MET A 235 21.49 -5.09 -7.39
CA MET A 235 21.70 -4.49 -8.71
C MET A 235 22.07 -5.52 -9.78
N LEU A 236 22.92 -6.50 -9.44
CA LEU A 236 23.24 -7.60 -10.33
C LEU A 236 22.01 -8.47 -10.63
N LEU A 237 21.20 -8.80 -9.61
CA LEU A 237 19.97 -9.57 -9.81
C LEU A 237 18.96 -8.85 -10.71
N ASN A 238 18.80 -7.54 -10.51
CA ASN A 238 17.87 -6.72 -11.30
C ASN A 238 18.27 -6.70 -12.79
N GLN A 239 19.57 -6.75 -13.12
CA GLN A 239 20.03 -6.89 -14.51
C GLN A 239 19.57 -8.20 -15.16
N PHE A 240 19.27 -9.22 -14.37
CA PHE A 240 18.70 -10.49 -14.81
C PHE A 240 17.19 -10.59 -14.54
N ALA A 241 16.50 -9.45 -14.39
CA ALA A 241 15.06 -9.35 -14.13
C ALA A 241 14.61 -10.14 -12.88
N LYS A 242 15.47 -10.26 -11.86
CA LYS A 242 15.16 -10.91 -10.58
C LYS A 242 15.15 -9.87 -9.46
N ALA A 243 14.17 -9.98 -8.57
CA ALA A 243 14.08 -9.15 -7.37
C ALA A 243 15.28 -9.37 -6.46
N GLY A 244 16.00 -8.30 -6.12
CA GLY A 244 17.05 -8.31 -5.11
C GLY A 244 16.51 -8.11 -3.68
N PRO A 245 17.27 -8.49 -2.64
CA PRO A 245 16.88 -8.26 -1.24
C PRO A 245 16.68 -6.79 -0.87
N ILE A 246 17.39 -5.87 -1.55
CA ILE A 246 17.16 -4.42 -1.44
C ILE A 246 16.48 -3.96 -2.72
N PRO A 247 15.28 -3.35 -2.64
CA PRO A 247 14.54 -2.88 -3.80
C PRO A 247 15.34 -2.02 -4.77
N GLU A 248 15.00 -2.07 -6.06
CA GLU A 248 15.73 -1.37 -7.12
C GLU A 248 15.88 0.14 -6.84
N GLY A 249 14.77 0.83 -6.54
CA GLY A 249 14.77 2.26 -6.26
C GLY A 249 15.25 2.66 -4.86
N MET A 250 15.55 1.68 -4.00
CA MET A 250 15.91 1.92 -2.61
C MET A 250 17.44 1.92 -2.40
N SER A 251 17.93 2.90 -1.63
CA SER A 251 19.33 2.94 -1.19
C SER A 251 19.58 1.96 -0.02
N ALA A 252 20.83 1.53 0.18
CA ALA A 252 21.19 0.69 1.32
C ALA A 252 20.81 1.31 2.68
N THR A 253 20.97 2.63 2.82
CA THR A 253 20.59 3.36 4.04
C THR A 253 19.07 3.36 4.23
N THR A 254 18.32 3.58 3.16
CA THR A 254 16.86 3.55 3.17
C THR A 254 16.35 2.16 3.56
N ALA A 255 16.95 1.09 3.04
CA ALA A 255 16.59 -0.28 3.38
C ALA A 255 16.78 -0.57 4.88
N LEU A 256 17.90 -0.14 5.46
CA LEU A 256 18.13 -0.29 6.89
C LEU A 256 17.17 0.54 7.75
N ARG A 257 16.74 1.71 7.27
CA ARG A 257 15.70 2.53 7.94
C ARG A 257 14.33 1.84 7.91
N THR A 258 13.96 1.26 6.77
CA THR A 258 12.73 0.45 6.65
C THR A 258 12.78 -0.73 7.62
N GLN A 259 13.92 -1.39 7.74
CA GLN A 259 14.13 -2.47 8.71
C GLN A 259 14.00 -1.97 10.16
N ASP A 260 14.64 -0.86 10.53
CA ASP A 260 14.53 -0.25 11.87
C ASP A 260 13.07 0.07 12.23
N TYR A 261 12.30 0.62 11.27
CA TYR A 261 10.87 0.85 11.45
C TYR A 261 10.09 -0.45 11.69
N MET A 262 10.32 -1.48 10.87
CA MET A 262 9.65 -2.78 10.99
C MET A 262 9.96 -3.46 12.33
N GLU A 263 11.21 -3.39 12.79
CA GLU A 263 11.64 -3.96 14.07
C GLU A 263 11.01 -3.23 15.26
N LYS A 264 11.01 -1.89 15.25
CA LYS A 264 10.35 -1.07 16.28
C LYS A 264 8.85 -1.32 16.34
N HIS A 265 8.20 -1.40 15.18
CA HIS A 265 6.77 -1.69 15.07
C HIS A 265 6.45 -3.06 15.67
N LYS A 266 7.17 -4.10 15.23
CA LYS A 266 6.99 -5.47 15.75
C LYS A 266 7.21 -5.56 17.25
N ALA A 267 8.28 -4.96 17.78
CA ALA A 267 8.56 -4.99 19.22
C ALA A 267 7.44 -4.30 20.03
N LEU A 268 6.84 -3.23 19.50
CA LEU A 268 5.71 -2.57 20.14
C LEU A 268 4.40 -3.39 20.01
N GLU A 269 4.16 -4.03 18.87
CA GLU A 269 3.04 -4.96 18.66
C GLU A 269 3.08 -6.14 19.65
N GLU A 270 4.26 -6.72 19.88
CA GLU A 270 4.45 -7.82 20.85
C GLU A 270 4.09 -7.39 22.28
N ARG A 271 4.58 -6.22 22.73
CA ARG A 271 4.22 -5.68 24.05
C ARG A 271 2.73 -5.32 24.16
N LEU A 272 2.17 -4.73 23.11
CA LEU A 272 0.73 -4.43 23.03
C LEU A 272 -0.12 -5.69 23.14
N THR A 273 0.30 -6.79 22.49
CA THR A 273 -0.40 -8.08 22.53
C THR A 273 -0.53 -8.60 23.96
N VAL A 274 0.55 -8.58 24.73
CA VAL A 274 0.54 -9.01 26.15
C VAL A 274 -0.43 -8.15 26.97
N LYS A 275 -0.39 -6.83 26.80
CA LYS A 275 -1.31 -5.92 27.52
C LYS A 275 -2.77 -6.11 27.13
N ALA A 276 -3.05 -6.30 25.84
CA ALA A 276 -4.41 -6.54 25.35
C ALA A 276 -4.98 -7.87 25.86
N GLU A 277 -4.15 -8.91 25.97
CA GLU A 277 -4.54 -10.18 26.58
C GLU A 277 -4.83 -10.04 28.07
N GLN A 278 -4.01 -9.28 28.80
CA GLN A 278 -4.26 -8.97 30.22
C GLN A 278 -5.56 -8.19 30.39
N TYR A 279 -5.79 -7.16 29.58
CA TYR A 279 -7.05 -6.41 29.56
C TYR A 279 -8.24 -7.35 29.37
N SER A 280 -8.16 -8.24 28.38
CA SER A 280 -9.24 -9.17 28.04
C SER A 280 -9.54 -10.15 29.18
N LYS A 281 -8.50 -10.65 29.86
CA LYS A 281 -8.64 -11.51 31.05
C LYS A 281 -9.31 -10.78 32.22
N THR A 282 -8.99 -9.51 32.43
CA THR A 282 -9.55 -8.71 33.54
C THR A 282 -10.99 -8.27 33.28
N HIS A 283 -11.34 -7.91 32.03
CA HIS A 283 -12.63 -7.29 31.72
C HIS A 283 -13.64 -8.23 31.06
N GLY A 284 -13.21 -9.40 30.56
CA GLY A 284 -14.08 -10.37 29.89
C GLY A 284 -14.42 -10.04 28.43
N TYR A 285 -13.77 -9.04 27.82
CA TYR A 285 -13.93 -8.67 26.41
C TYR A 285 -12.64 -8.05 25.84
N GLU A 286 -12.46 -8.09 24.51
CA GLU A 286 -11.29 -7.49 23.84
C GLU A 286 -11.23 -5.97 24.02
N PRO A 287 -10.04 -5.35 24.16
CA PRO A 287 -9.94 -3.91 24.29
C PRO A 287 -10.53 -3.20 23.06
N PRO A 288 -11.44 -2.23 23.24
CA PRO A 288 -11.91 -1.40 22.16
C PRO A 288 -10.77 -0.54 21.63
N TYR A 289 -10.91 0.00 20.41
CA TYR A 289 -9.80 0.63 19.71
C TYR A 289 -9.11 1.76 20.50
N TRP A 290 -9.89 2.66 21.12
CA TRP A 290 -9.33 3.75 21.94
C TRP A 290 -8.51 3.23 23.13
N GLU A 291 -8.88 2.06 23.68
CA GLU A 291 -8.15 1.43 24.77
C GLU A 291 -6.89 0.74 24.25
N LEU A 292 -6.97 0.11 23.07
CA LEU A 292 -5.82 -0.46 22.39
C LEU A 292 -4.74 0.60 22.14
N VAL A 293 -5.12 1.81 21.72
CA VAL A 293 -4.20 2.94 21.57
C VAL A 293 -3.59 3.37 22.92
N LYS A 294 -4.36 3.41 24.02
CA LYS A 294 -3.81 3.69 25.35
C LYS A 294 -2.80 2.63 25.79
N LEU A 295 -3.14 1.35 25.64
CA LEU A 295 -2.26 0.23 25.95
C LEU A 295 -0.98 0.28 25.09
N ALA A 296 -1.09 0.71 23.83
CA ALA A 296 0.08 0.91 22.96
C ALA A 296 0.97 2.05 23.45
N ARG A 297 0.39 3.16 23.93
CA ARG A 297 1.15 4.26 24.55
C ARG A 297 1.87 3.80 25.82
N GLU A 298 1.26 2.95 26.62
CA GLU A 298 1.90 2.34 27.79
C GLU A 298 3.02 1.39 27.38
N ALA A 299 2.76 0.49 26.43
CA ALA A 299 3.73 -0.45 25.88
C ALA A 299 4.96 0.25 25.28
N LYS A 300 4.80 1.48 24.75
CA LYS A 300 5.92 2.27 24.25
C LYS A 300 6.81 2.85 25.35
N LYS A 301 6.27 3.12 26.55
CA LYS A 301 7.03 3.67 27.69
C LYS A 301 7.88 2.60 28.39
N GLU A 302 7.45 1.35 28.32
CA GLU A 302 8.17 0.17 28.79
C GLU A 302 9.27 -0.15 27.77
N LYS A 303 10.44 0.47 27.94
CA LYS A 303 11.65 0.17 27.16
C LYS A 303 12.34 -1.08 27.68
#